data_AF-A0A9X1XA01-F1
#
_entry.id   AF-A0A9X1XA01-F1
#
_cell.length_a   1.000
_cell.length_b   1.000
_cell.length_c   1.000
_cell.angle_alpha   90.00
_cell.angle_beta   90.00
_cell.angle_gamma   90.00
#
_symmetry.space_group_name_H-M   'P 1'
#
loop_
_entity.id
_entity.type
_entity.pdbx_description
1 polymer ?
#
loop_
_entity_poly.entity_id
_entity_poly.type
_entity_poly.pdbx_seq_one_letter_code
_entity_poly.pdbx_strand_id
1 'polypeptide(L)'
;MILTFSGRQIGQMDINFFQHIKPLLNYWGLDWNENYHEIEPAMYGQCFVISGLEQRDLERVKEILKHTDVIIEEKASGMSTTASISVSFVADQPVPIIIQTENSKLLYITPAENTENAVQNMIHKSILCKRKANHYSFSFRWREKECIPEWISYLILQIGLSKTFSSLASLSIGEYQTGINHILRSINPMLADLQCEKETKKMQKPKIEPEFKVPDTFIAPQQLIPVRSRPATVTRNKNLHNGPAISPFKSVQTPESTINPFKQKNSKTSTAINPFQPNTYTTRRSKE
;
A
#
# COMPACT_ATOMS: atom_id res chain seq x y z
N MET A 1 -33.04 -17.30 -0.51
CA MET A 1 -33.29 -15.86 -0.66
C MET A 1 -33.09 -15.46 -2.11
N ILE A 2 -34.07 -14.78 -2.70
CA ILE A 2 -33.90 -14.21 -4.05
C ILE A 2 -33.16 -12.88 -3.88
N LEU A 3 -32.13 -12.67 -4.70
CA LEU A 3 -31.38 -11.42 -4.72
C LEU A 3 -31.83 -10.59 -5.91
N THR A 4 -32.13 -9.31 -5.67
CA THR A 4 -32.52 -8.34 -6.69
C THR A 4 -31.57 -7.15 -6.70
N PHE A 5 -31.47 -6.50 -7.86
CA PHE A 5 -30.79 -5.22 -8.06
C PHE A 5 -31.53 -4.44 -9.16
N SER A 6 -31.92 -3.20 -8.86
CA SER A 6 -32.72 -2.35 -9.77
C SER A 6 -34.01 -3.04 -10.27
N GLY A 7 -34.71 -3.76 -9.39
CA GLY A 7 -35.95 -4.48 -9.68
C GLY A 7 -35.77 -5.76 -10.51
N ARG A 8 -34.53 -6.19 -10.80
CA ARG A 8 -34.23 -7.41 -11.56
C ARG A 8 -33.66 -8.48 -10.64
N GLN A 9 -34.11 -9.72 -10.80
CA GLN A 9 -33.49 -10.86 -10.13
C GLN A 9 -32.08 -11.08 -10.70
N ILE A 10 -31.08 -11.08 -9.82
CA ILE A 10 -29.67 -11.30 -10.18
C ILE A 10 -29.14 -12.66 -9.73
N GLY A 11 -29.87 -13.34 -8.84
CA GLY A 11 -29.49 -14.66 -8.34
C GLY A 11 -30.36 -15.15 -7.19
N GLN A 12 -29.99 -16.32 -6.66
CA GLN A 12 -30.57 -16.90 -5.46
C GLN A 12 -29.44 -17.41 -4.57
N MET A 13 -29.59 -17.21 -3.27
CA MET A 13 -28.55 -17.56 -2.29
C MET A 13 -29.17 -18.00 -0.96
N ASP A 14 -28.43 -18.80 -0.19
CA ASP A 14 -28.79 -19.10 1.19
C ASP A 14 -28.73 -17.84 2.06
N ILE A 15 -29.66 -17.69 3.01
CA ILE A 15 -29.76 -16.48 3.85
C ILE A 15 -28.55 -16.35 4.76
N ASN A 16 -28.13 -17.44 5.41
CA ASN A 16 -27.01 -17.40 6.36
C ASN A 16 -25.70 -17.09 5.62
N PHE A 17 -25.52 -17.72 4.47
CA PHE A 17 -24.38 -17.41 3.59
C PHE A 17 -24.41 -15.94 3.14
N PHE A 18 -25.56 -15.44 2.70
CA PHE A 18 -25.69 -14.04 2.28
C PHE A 18 -25.34 -13.07 3.43
N GLN A 19 -25.83 -13.30 4.65
CA GLN A 19 -25.49 -12.47 5.80
C GLN A 19 -23.99 -12.46 6.10
N HIS A 20 -23.30 -13.59 5.90
CA HIS A 20 -21.85 -13.69 6.06
C HIS A 20 -21.07 -12.92 4.99
N ILE A 21 -21.50 -12.96 3.73
CA ILE A 21 -20.82 -12.26 2.62
C ILE A 21 -21.31 -10.82 2.40
N LYS A 22 -22.42 -10.42 3.02
CA LYS A 22 -23.03 -9.06 2.94
C LYS A 22 -22.02 -7.92 3.12
N PRO A 23 -21.02 -8.00 4.03
CA PRO A 23 -19.99 -6.97 4.14
C PRO A 23 -19.22 -6.66 2.85
N LEU A 24 -19.12 -7.62 1.91
CA LEU A 24 -18.44 -7.41 0.62
C LEU A 24 -19.16 -6.40 -0.27
N LEU A 25 -20.48 -6.24 -0.13
CA LEU A 25 -21.26 -5.32 -0.95
C LEU A 25 -20.70 -3.89 -0.87
N ASN A 26 -20.38 -3.43 0.35
CA ASN A 26 -19.82 -2.10 0.57
C ASN A 26 -18.51 -1.91 -0.19
N TYR A 27 -17.64 -2.93 -0.20
CA TYR A 27 -16.39 -2.86 -0.94
C TYR A 27 -16.60 -2.81 -2.46
N TRP A 28 -17.72 -3.30 -2.97
CA TRP A 28 -18.06 -3.20 -4.39
C TRP A 28 -18.87 -1.95 -4.75
N GLY A 29 -19.17 -1.08 -3.78
CA GLY A 29 -19.98 0.12 -4.05
C GLY A 29 -21.49 -0.14 -4.02
N LEU A 30 -21.89 -1.20 -3.33
CA LEU A 30 -23.27 -1.65 -3.17
C LEU A 30 -23.66 -1.65 -1.69
N ASP A 31 -24.94 -1.53 -1.41
CA ASP A 31 -25.51 -1.68 -0.07
C ASP A 31 -26.70 -2.64 -0.11
N TRP A 32 -27.11 -3.11 1.06
CA TRP A 32 -28.29 -3.94 1.23
C TRP A 32 -29.39 -3.15 1.92
N ASN A 33 -30.47 -2.93 1.18
CA ASN A 33 -31.66 -2.27 1.70
C ASN A 33 -32.51 -3.28 2.48
N GLU A 34 -32.49 -3.20 3.81
CA GLU A 34 -33.28 -4.10 4.67
C GLU A 34 -34.79 -3.93 4.49
N ASN A 35 -35.28 -2.77 4.07
CA ASN A 35 -36.71 -2.51 3.94
C ASN A 35 -37.29 -3.16 2.68
N TYR A 36 -36.54 -3.12 1.58
CA TYR A 36 -36.97 -3.67 0.29
C TYR A 36 -36.41 -5.07 0.02
N HIS A 37 -35.51 -5.55 0.88
CA HIS A 37 -34.73 -6.76 0.68
C HIS A 37 -34.10 -6.79 -0.71
N GLU A 38 -33.39 -5.72 -1.05
CA GLU A 38 -32.79 -5.49 -2.36
C GLU A 38 -31.35 -4.96 -2.22
N ILE A 39 -30.48 -5.33 -3.16
CA ILE A 39 -29.16 -4.71 -3.28
C ILE A 39 -29.32 -3.40 -4.05
N GLU A 40 -28.74 -2.33 -3.52
CA GLU A 40 -28.84 -0.99 -4.10
C GLU A 40 -27.45 -0.32 -4.27
N PRO A 41 -27.35 0.71 -5.12
CA PRO A 41 -26.13 1.50 -5.26
C PRO A 41 -25.78 2.27 -3.97
N ALA A 42 -24.53 2.18 -3.49
CA ALA A 42 -24.13 2.80 -2.22
C ALA A 42 -23.60 4.24 -2.34
N MET A 43 -23.38 4.76 -3.56
CA MET A 43 -22.74 6.06 -3.78
C MET A 43 -23.67 7.10 -4.43
N TYR A 44 -24.98 6.87 -4.36
CA TYR A 44 -25.97 7.83 -4.84
C TYR A 44 -25.76 9.23 -4.25
N GLY A 45 -25.78 10.25 -5.11
CA GLY A 45 -25.59 11.65 -4.73
C GLY A 45 -24.14 12.06 -4.47
N GLN A 46 -23.17 11.16 -4.59
CA GLN A 46 -21.74 11.51 -4.54
C GLN A 46 -21.25 11.92 -5.93
N CYS A 47 -20.47 13.00 -5.98
CA CYS A 47 -19.91 13.55 -7.22
C CYS A 47 -18.40 13.72 -7.11
N PHE A 48 -17.65 13.11 -8.01
CA PHE A 48 -16.19 13.21 -8.09
C PHE A 48 -15.78 13.94 -9.36
N VAL A 49 -14.97 14.99 -9.21
CA VAL A 49 -14.39 15.71 -10.35
C VAL A 49 -12.98 15.19 -10.58
N ILE A 50 -12.72 14.58 -11.74
CA ILE A 50 -11.43 13.98 -12.07
C ILE A 50 -10.78 14.73 -13.23
N SER A 51 -9.60 15.27 -12.99
CA SER A 51 -8.81 16.01 -13.98
C SER A 51 -7.49 15.28 -14.28
N GLY A 52 -6.95 15.47 -15.49
CA GLY A 52 -5.65 14.92 -15.88
C GLY A 52 -5.66 13.47 -16.39
N LEU A 53 -6.85 12.86 -16.54
CA LEU A 53 -7.03 11.60 -17.26
C LEU A 53 -7.35 11.84 -18.74
N GLU A 54 -6.95 10.90 -19.60
CA GLU A 54 -7.46 10.83 -20.97
C GLU A 54 -8.94 10.43 -20.96
N GLN A 55 -9.73 10.94 -21.91
CA GLN A 55 -11.16 10.66 -21.99
C GLN A 55 -11.48 9.16 -22.00
N ARG A 56 -10.68 8.37 -22.72
CA ARG A 56 -10.83 6.91 -22.78
C ARG A 56 -10.74 6.26 -21.40
N ASP A 57 -9.77 6.70 -20.60
CA ASP A 57 -9.52 6.14 -19.27
C ASP A 57 -10.60 6.63 -18.28
N LEU A 58 -11.07 7.87 -18.42
CA LEU A 58 -12.20 8.41 -17.66
C LEU A 58 -13.50 7.63 -17.91
N GLU A 59 -13.84 7.35 -19.17
CA GLU A 59 -14.99 6.52 -19.52
C GLU A 59 -14.86 5.10 -18.97
N ARG A 60 -13.63 4.55 -18.95
CA ARG A 60 -13.37 3.25 -18.35
C ARG A 60 -13.61 3.23 -16.84
N VAL A 61 -13.23 4.30 -16.12
CA VAL A 61 -13.55 4.47 -14.69
C VAL A 61 -15.07 4.49 -14.47
N LYS A 62 -15.80 5.27 -15.29
CA LYS A 62 -17.27 5.33 -15.23
C LYS A 62 -17.90 3.97 -15.46
N GLU A 63 -17.40 3.20 -16.42
CA GLU A 63 -17.92 1.86 -16.71
C GLU A 63 -17.69 0.89 -15.54
N ILE A 64 -16.52 0.95 -14.88
CA ILE A 64 -16.23 0.15 -13.67
C ILE A 64 -17.18 0.48 -12.53
N LEU A 65 -17.56 1.75 -12.39
CA LEU A 65 -18.37 2.23 -11.28
C LEU A 65 -19.85 2.46 -11.62
N LYS A 66 -20.30 2.10 -12.83
CA LYS A 66 -21.65 2.40 -13.32
C LYS A 66 -22.79 1.95 -12.40
N HIS A 67 -22.59 0.85 -11.68
CA HIS A 67 -23.56 0.26 -10.76
C HIS A 67 -23.67 0.95 -9.39
N THR A 68 -22.80 1.92 -9.07
CA THR A 68 -22.76 2.55 -7.75
C THR A 68 -23.52 3.87 -7.69
N ASP A 69 -24.10 4.32 -8.81
CA ASP A 69 -24.76 5.64 -8.96
C ASP A 69 -23.87 6.83 -8.58
N VAL A 70 -22.55 6.66 -8.65
CA VAL A 70 -21.60 7.76 -8.47
C VAL A 70 -21.56 8.63 -9.73
N ILE A 71 -21.55 9.94 -9.53
CA ILE A 71 -21.37 10.91 -10.62
C ILE A 71 -19.89 11.20 -10.76
N ILE A 72 -19.36 11.07 -11.99
CA ILE A 72 -17.96 11.34 -12.30
C ILE A 72 -17.89 12.35 -13.44
N GLU A 73 -17.29 13.50 -13.17
CA GLU A 73 -17.19 14.62 -14.11
C GLU A 73 -15.72 15.00 -14.36
N GLU A 74 -15.41 15.56 -15.53
CA GLU A 74 -14.07 16.10 -15.80
C GLU A 74 -13.90 17.52 -15.24
N LYS A 75 -14.99 18.29 -15.22
CA LYS A 75 -15.05 19.68 -14.75
C LYS A 75 -16.28 19.85 -13.87
N ALA A 76 -16.15 20.64 -12.81
CA ALA A 76 -17.25 20.90 -11.90
C ALA A 76 -18.44 21.55 -12.65
N SER A 77 -19.58 20.87 -12.68
CA SER A 77 -20.81 21.32 -13.33
C SER A 77 -21.71 22.21 -12.45
N GLY A 78 -21.27 22.56 -11.24
CA GLY A 78 -22.05 23.30 -10.25
C GLY A 78 -22.79 22.41 -9.24
N MET A 79 -22.73 21.08 -9.39
CA MET A 79 -23.15 20.13 -8.35
C MET A 79 -22.20 20.16 -7.14
N SER A 80 -22.73 19.82 -5.96
CA SER A 80 -21.90 19.68 -4.75
C SER A 80 -20.87 18.56 -4.95
N THR A 81 -19.61 18.94 -5.07
CA THR A 81 -18.50 18.00 -5.30
C THR A 81 -18.13 17.32 -3.98
N THR A 82 -18.14 15.99 -3.98
CA THR A 82 -17.68 15.16 -2.86
C THR A 82 -16.17 15.22 -2.71
N ALA A 83 -15.44 15.10 -3.81
CA ALA A 83 -14.00 15.32 -3.86
C ALA A 83 -13.52 15.63 -5.29
N SER A 84 -12.45 16.41 -5.37
CA SER A 84 -11.71 16.68 -6.60
C SER A 84 -10.44 15.83 -6.63
N ILE A 85 -10.20 15.16 -7.75
CA ILE A 85 -9.05 14.30 -7.99
C ILE A 85 -8.25 14.87 -9.16
N SER A 86 -6.98 15.17 -8.93
CA SER A 86 -6.03 15.55 -10.00
C SER A 86 -5.05 14.42 -10.24
N VAL A 87 -5.01 13.96 -11.48
CA VAL A 87 -4.17 12.85 -11.91
C VAL A 87 -2.95 13.38 -12.68
N SER A 88 -1.79 12.82 -12.38
CA SER A 88 -0.54 13.10 -13.08
C SER A 88 0.24 11.81 -13.31
N PHE A 89 1.07 11.79 -14.35
CA PHE A 89 1.93 10.65 -14.69
C PHE A 89 3.39 11.05 -14.56
N VAL A 90 4.16 10.27 -13.81
CA VAL A 90 5.56 10.56 -13.48
C VAL A 90 6.46 9.43 -13.97
N ALA A 91 7.57 9.77 -14.64
CA ALA A 91 8.50 8.82 -15.22
C ALA A 91 9.22 7.98 -14.13
N ASP A 92 9.93 8.68 -13.25
CA ASP A 92 10.88 8.11 -12.29
C ASP A 92 10.32 8.16 -10.85
N GLN A 93 9.12 7.63 -10.67
CA GLN A 93 8.48 7.55 -9.35
C GLN A 93 8.94 6.29 -8.58
N PRO A 94 9.27 6.37 -7.27
CA PRO A 94 9.78 5.22 -6.51
C PRO A 94 8.76 4.11 -6.27
N VAL A 95 7.46 4.44 -6.28
CA VAL A 95 6.35 3.49 -6.12
C VAL A 95 5.30 3.70 -7.23
N PRO A 96 4.43 2.71 -7.52
CA PRO A 96 3.40 2.84 -8.56
C PRO A 96 2.44 4.01 -8.36
N ILE A 97 2.00 4.28 -7.12
CA ILE A 97 1.03 5.34 -6.81
C ILE A 97 1.54 6.19 -5.64
N ILE A 98 1.52 7.51 -5.79
CA ILE A 98 1.68 8.47 -4.70
C ILE A 98 0.39 9.28 -4.60
N ILE A 99 -0.17 9.37 -3.40
CA ILE A 99 -1.34 10.20 -3.11
C ILE A 99 -0.94 11.34 -2.20
N GLN A 100 -1.25 12.55 -2.62
CA GLN A 100 -1.13 13.76 -1.82
C GLN A 100 -2.53 14.27 -1.46
N THR A 101 -2.76 14.49 -0.17
CA THR A 101 -3.97 15.18 0.33
C THR A 101 -3.63 16.63 0.67
N GLU A 102 -4.65 17.50 0.80
CA GLU A 102 -4.51 18.92 1.19
C GLU A 102 -3.58 19.17 2.40
N ASN A 103 -3.54 18.23 3.35
CA ASN A 103 -2.74 18.32 4.57
C ASN A 103 -1.23 18.01 4.37
N SER A 104 -0.75 18.03 3.12
CA SER A 104 0.65 17.84 2.69
C SER A 104 1.34 16.52 3.08
N LYS A 105 0.60 15.49 3.53
CA LYS A 105 1.17 14.16 3.79
C LYS A 105 1.04 13.28 2.56
N LEU A 106 2.18 12.81 2.05
CA LEU A 106 2.27 11.83 0.97
C LEU A 106 1.96 10.43 1.48
N LEU A 107 1.21 9.67 0.69
CA LEU A 107 0.99 8.24 0.84
C LEU A 107 1.66 7.53 -0.33
N TYR A 108 2.50 6.56 -0.04
CA TYR A 108 3.19 5.73 -1.03
C TYR A 108 2.51 4.37 -1.08
N ILE A 109 1.98 3.99 -2.24
CA ILE A 109 1.19 2.78 -2.39
C ILE A 109 1.83 1.89 -3.45
N THR A 110 2.05 0.64 -3.08
CA THR A 110 2.44 -0.45 -3.99
C THR A 110 1.28 -1.44 -4.02
N PRO A 111 0.54 -1.53 -5.14
CA PRO A 111 -0.55 -2.50 -5.28
C PRO A 111 -0.04 -3.93 -5.07
N ALA A 112 -0.84 -4.76 -4.41
CA ALA A 112 -0.53 -6.17 -4.20
C ALA A 112 -0.68 -6.93 -5.53
N GLU A 113 0.41 -7.52 -6.02
CA GLU A 113 0.40 -8.27 -7.29
C GLU A 113 0.00 -9.74 -7.12
N ASN A 114 0.29 -10.35 -5.96
CA ASN A 114 -0.17 -11.67 -5.52
C ASN A 114 0.20 -11.80 -4.04
N THR A 115 -0.77 -11.78 -3.13
CA THR A 115 -0.50 -12.01 -1.71
C THR A 115 -1.32 -13.17 -1.20
N GLU A 116 -0.65 -14.10 -0.54
CA GLU A 116 -1.27 -15.24 0.12
C GLU A 116 -2.38 -14.78 1.10
N ASN A 117 -3.61 -15.11 0.70
CA ASN A 117 -4.73 -15.58 1.51
C ASN A 117 -5.66 -14.62 2.27
N ALA A 118 -5.41 -13.31 2.37
CA ALA A 118 -6.41 -12.41 2.94
C ALA A 118 -7.28 -11.77 1.84
N VAL A 119 -8.59 -12.05 1.85
CA VAL A 119 -9.59 -11.38 0.99
C VAL A 119 -9.45 -9.85 1.05
N GLN A 120 -9.12 -9.31 2.24
CA GLN A 120 -8.86 -7.89 2.46
C GLN A 120 -7.70 -7.32 1.62
N ASN A 121 -6.70 -8.13 1.29
CA ASN A 121 -5.55 -7.70 0.49
C ASN A 121 -5.82 -7.85 -1.01
N MET A 122 -6.64 -8.83 -1.38
CA MET A 122 -7.07 -9.05 -2.76
C MET A 122 -8.04 -7.96 -3.20
N ILE A 123 -9.01 -7.64 -2.34
CA ILE A 123 -9.99 -6.60 -2.63
C ILE A 123 -9.26 -5.25 -2.73
N HIS A 124 -9.44 -4.60 -3.87
CA HIS A 124 -8.75 -3.37 -4.23
C HIS A 124 -7.21 -3.46 -4.28
N LYS A 125 -6.63 -4.68 -4.34
CA LYS A 125 -5.18 -4.92 -4.48
C LYS A 125 -4.34 -4.14 -3.47
N SER A 126 -4.76 -4.09 -2.20
CA SER A 126 -4.09 -3.33 -1.13
C SER A 126 -3.90 -1.82 -1.41
N ILE A 127 -4.66 -1.25 -2.35
CA ILE A 127 -4.69 0.20 -2.62
C ILE A 127 -5.58 0.86 -1.57
N LEU A 128 -4.95 1.46 -0.55
CA LEU A 128 -5.65 2.01 0.60
C LEU A 128 -5.51 3.53 0.68
N CYS A 129 -6.65 4.23 0.68
CA CYS A 129 -6.74 5.65 0.97
C CYS A 129 -7.83 5.90 2.02
N LYS A 130 -7.44 5.94 3.30
CA LYS A 130 -8.37 6.05 4.44
C LYS A 130 -8.67 7.50 4.85
N ARG A 131 -8.06 8.49 4.18
CA ARG A 131 -8.15 9.88 4.59
C ARG A 131 -9.21 10.58 3.77
N LYS A 132 -10.18 11.22 4.44
CA LYS A 132 -11.12 12.12 3.79
C LYS A 132 -10.46 13.49 3.58
N ALA A 133 -10.41 13.93 2.34
CA ALA A 133 -10.01 15.25 1.90
C ALA A 133 -10.96 15.71 0.79
N ASN A 134 -11.06 17.03 0.58
CA ASN A 134 -11.84 17.58 -0.53
C ASN A 134 -11.04 17.52 -1.83
N HIS A 135 -9.71 17.58 -1.75
CA HIS A 135 -8.82 17.43 -2.88
C HIS A 135 -7.78 16.32 -2.67
N TYR A 136 -7.57 15.52 -3.72
CA TYR A 136 -6.52 14.53 -3.83
C TYR A 136 -5.71 14.74 -5.10
N SER A 137 -4.38 14.67 -4.98
CA SER A 137 -3.49 14.60 -6.13
C SER A 137 -2.92 13.19 -6.21
N PHE A 138 -3.25 12.47 -7.27
CA PHE A 138 -2.73 11.13 -7.55
C PHE A 138 -1.62 11.23 -8.60
N SER A 139 -0.44 10.75 -8.23
CA SER A 139 0.70 10.61 -9.14
C SER A 139 0.92 9.14 -9.42
N PHE A 140 0.75 8.75 -10.69
CA PHE A 140 0.96 7.38 -11.14
C PHE A 140 2.28 7.27 -11.89
N ARG A 141 2.98 6.15 -11.69
CA ARG A 141 4.10 5.80 -12.55
C ARG A 141 3.59 5.54 -13.96
N TRP A 142 4.20 6.18 -14.97
CA TRP A 142 3.72 6.11 -16.36
C TRP A 142 3.61 4.69 -16.94
N ARG A 143 4.48 3.77 -16.49
CA ARG A 143 4.51 2.37 -16.97
C ARG A 143 3.24 1.61 -16.64
N GLU A 144 2.51 2.06 -15.63
CA GLU A 144 1.31 1.41 -15.12
C GLU A 144 0.03 1.91 -15.77
N LYS A 145 0.12 2.67 -16.89
CA LYS A 145 -1.00 3.38 -17.50
C LYS A 145 -2.25 2.51 -17.71
N GLU A 146 -2.05 1.24 -18.05
CA GLU A 146 -3.14 0.29 -18.29
C GLU A 146 -3.97 -0.04 -17.03
N CYS A 147 -3.38 0.05 -15.83
CA CYS A 147 -4.04 -0.26 -14.57
C CYS A 147 -4.73 0.94 -13.93
N ILE A 148 -4.52 2.15 -14.45
CA ILE A 148 -4.95 3.40 -13.81
C ILE A 148 -6.48 3.51 -13.67
N PRO A 149 -7.30 3.17 -14.68
CA PRO A 149 -8.75 3.18 -14.50
C PRO A 149 -9.20 2.29 -13.33
N GLU A 150 -8.66 1.08 -13.22
CA GLU A 150 -8.95 0.15 -12.12
C GLU A 150 -8.57 0.76 -10.76
N TRP A 151 -7.34 1.27 -10.64
CA TRP A 151 -6.84 1.80 -9.37
C TRP A 151 -7.60 3.04 -8.92
N ILE A 152 -7.98 3.92 -9.85
CA ILE A 152 -8.80 5.08 -9.55
C ILE A 152 -10.19 4.64 -9.09
N SER A 153 -10.80 3.65 -9.73
CA SER A 153 -12.09 3.12 -9.30
C SER A 153 -12.04 2.60 -7.86
N TYR A 154 -10.98 1.86 -7.50
CA TYR A 154 -10.77 1.41 -6.13
C TYR A 154 -10.60 2.56 -5.15
N LEU A 155 -9.84 3.59 -5.51
CA LEU A 155 -9.66 4.77 -4.69
C LEU A 155 -10.98 5.54 -4.48
N ILE A 156 -11.82 5.67 -5.50
CA ILE A 156 -13.14 6.30 -5.39
C ILE A 156 -14.03 5.52 -4.42
N LEU A 157 -14.10 4.19 -4.55
CA LEU A 157 -14.83 3.33 -3.62
C LEU A 157 -14.33 3.52 -2.18
N GLN A 158 -13.01 3.53 -1.98
CA GLN A 158 -12.41 3.76 -0.66
C GLN A 158 -12.76 5.14 -0.09
N ILE A 159 -12.66 6.19 -0.90
CA ILE A 159 -12.93 7.57 -0.45
C ILE A 159 -14.42 7.74 -0.10
N GLY A 160 -15.32 7.22 -0.93
CA GLY A 160 -16.77 7.37 -0.75
C GLY A 160 -17.34 6.51 0.38
N LEU A 161 -16.78 5.32 0.61
CA LEU A 161 -17.40 4.29 1.47
C LEU A 161 -16.50 3.80 2.61
N SER A 162 -15.33 4.39 2.85
CA SER A 162 -14.42 3.96 3.93
C SER A 162 -15.07 3.77 5.31
N LYS A 163 -16.12 4.51 5.62
CA LYS A 163 -16.85 4.40 6.90
C LYS A 163 -17.81 3.21 6.99
N THR A 164 -18.20 2.63 5.86
CA THR A 164 -19.13 1.49 5.79
C THR A 164 -18.39 0.15 5.71
N PHE A 165 -17.06 0.16 5.52
CA PHE A 165 -16.28 -1.06 5.45
C PHE A 165 -16.18 -1.75 6.80
N SER A 166 -16.69 -2.98 6.83
CA SER A 166 -16.52 -3.91 7.93
C SER A 166 -15.33 -4.84 7.68
N SER A 167 -14.81 -5.45 8.74
CA SER A 167 -13.74 -6.44 8.65
C SER A 167 -14.16 -7.64 7.79
N LEU A 168 -13.28 -8.08 6.89
CA LEU A 168 -13.46 -9.30 6.08
C LEU A 168 -12.63 -10.48 6.61
N ALA A 169 -12.14 -10.42 7.86
CA ALA A 169 -11.21 -11.42 8.40
C ALA A 169 -11.78 -12.84 8.48
N SER A 170 -13.11 -13.00 8.57
CA SER A 170 -13.80 -14.28 8.63
C SER A 170 -14.12 -14.87 7.25
N LEU A 171 -13.91 -14.12 6.17
CA LEU A 171 -14.24 -14.56 4.82
C LEU A 171 -13.08 -15.32 4.21
N SER A 172 -13.37 -16.53 3.76
CA SER A 172 -12.47 -17.33 2.94
C SER A 172 -12.46 -16.83 1.50
N ILE A 173 -11.38 -17.17 0.78
CA ILE A 173 -11.25 -16.85 -0.66
C ILE A 173 -12.37 -17.50 -1.48
N GLY A 174 -12.79 -18.73 -1.13
CA GLY A 174 -13.88 -19.42 -1.82
C GLY A 174 -15.23 -18.71 -1.66
N GLU A 175 -15.52 -18.18 -0.47
CA GLU A 175 -16.72 -17.38 -0.22
C GLU A 175 -16.68 -16.06 -1.00
N TYR A 176 -15.52 -15.40 -1.03
CA TYR A 176 -15.30 -14.20 -1.82
C TYR A 176 -15.52 -14.44 -3.33
N GLN A 177 -14.94 -15.51 -3.88
CA GLN A 177 -15.13 -15.90 -5.29
C GLN A 177 -16.60 -16.26 -5.58
N THR A 178 -17.28 -16.90 -4.64
CA THR A 178 -18.71 -17.20 -4.75
C THR A 178 -19.52 -15.91 -4.80
N GLY A 179 -19.23 -14.94 -3.93
CA GLY A 179 -19.86 -13.62 -3.94
C GLY A 179 -19.63 -12.88 -5.26
N ILE A 180 -18.41 -12.91 -5.81
CA ILE A 180 -18.11 -12.32 -7.12
C ILE A 180 -18.98 -12.97 -8.20
N ASN A 181 -19.00 -14.30 -8.28
CA ASN A 181 -19.66 -15.01 -9.38
C ASN A 181 -21.20 -14.96 -9.31
N HIS A 182 -21.78 -14.97 -8.10
CA HIS A 182 -23.23 -15.00 -7.93
C HIS A 182 -23.88 -13.62 -7.79
N ILE A 183 -23.12 -12.59 -7.40
CA ILE A 183 -23.65 -11.24 -7.18
C ILE A 183 -22.99 -10.25 -8.12
N LEU A 184 -21.69 -10.00 -7.92
CA LEU A 184 -21.01 -8.90 -8.60
C LEU A 184 -20.99 -9.07 -10.12
N ARG A 185 -20.77 -10.29 -10.61
CA ARG A 185 -20.73 -10.61 -12.04
C ARG A 185 -22.07 -10.36 -12.73
N SER A 186 -23.20 -10.57 -12.03
CA SER A 186 -24.54 -10.28 -12.54
C SER A 186 -24.84 -8.77 -12.60
N ILE A 187 -24.32 -8.00 -11.64
CA ILE A 187 -24.55 -6.54 -11.54
C ILE A 187 -23.58 -5.77 -12.45
N ASN A 188 -22.29 -6.08 -12.34
CA ASN A 188 -21.20 -5.44 -13.06
C ASN A 188 -20.09 -6.45 -13.42
N PRO A 189 -20.19 -7.09 -14.60
CA PRO A 189 -19.19 -8.03 -15.08
C PRO A 189 -17.78 -7.45 -15.15
N MET A 190 -17.67 -6.15 -15.48
CA MET A 190 -16.37 -5.52 -15.63
C MET A 190 -15.62 -5.41 -14.32
N LEU A 191 -16.28 -4.94 -13.25
CA LEU A 191 -15.66 -4.91 -11.92
C LEU A 191 -15.40 -6.34 -11.42
N ALA A 192 -16.33 -7.28 -11.66
CA ALA A 192 -16.15 -8.69 -11.30
C ALA A 192 -14.86 -9.29 -11.90
N ASP A 193 -14.60 -9.05 -13.17
CA ASP A 193 -13.40 -9.59 -13.85
C ASP A 193 -12.08 -8.98 -13.33
N LEU A 194 -12.12 -7.77 -12.76
CA LEU A 194 -10.96 -7.15 -12.10
C LEU A 194 -10.72 -7.72 -10.69
N GLN A 195 -11.78 -8.17 -10.02
CA GLN A 195 -11.75 -8.77 -8.68
C GLN A 195 -11.46 -10.28 -8.72
N CYS A 196 -11.80 -10.95 -9.82
CA CYS A 196 -11.35 -12.31 -10.05
C CYS A 196 -9.83 -12.31 -10.16
N GLU A 197 -9.18 -13.05 -9.27
CA GLU A 197 -7.83 -13.52 -9.50
C GLU A 197 -7.90 -14.26 -10.83
N LYS A 198 -7.45 -13.62 -11.92
CA LYS A 198 -7.09 -14.37 -13.11
C LYS A 198 -6.13 -15.39 -12.56
N GLU A 199 -6.51 -16.67 -12.56
CA GLU A 199 -5.55 -17.77 -12.53
C GLU A 199 -4.42 -17.27 -13.40
N THR A 200 -3.33 -16.92 -12.73
CA THR A 200 -2.32 -16.10 -13.34
C THR A 200 -1.99 -16.86 -14.59
N LYS A 201 -2.17 -16.19 -15.75
CA LYS A 201 -1.29 -16.45 -16.87
C LYS A 201 0.03 -16.69 -16.16
N LYS A 202 0.56 -17.91 -16.23
CA LYS A 202 1.94 -18.20 -15.94
C LYS A 202 2.67 -17.25 -16.89
N MET A 203 2.80 -16.01 -16.46
CA MET A 203 3.58 -14.98 -17.10
C MET A 203 4.93 -15.62 -16.94
N GLN A 204 5.33 -16.23 -18.06
CA GLN A 204 6.69 -16.63 -18.30
C GLN A 204 7.52 -15.55 -17.63
N LYS A 205 8.31 -15.97 -16.63
CA LYS A 205 9.42 -15.19 -16.11
C LYS A 205 9.92 -14.34 -17.28
N PRO A 206 9.94 -12.99 -17.18
CA PRO A 206 10.44 -12.19 -18.29
C PRO A 206 11.75 -12.82 -18.71
N LYS A 207 11.77 -13.31 -19.95
CA LYS A 207 12.94 -13.97 -20.53
C LYS A 207 14.02 -12.92 -20.35
N ILE A 208 15.00 -13.23 -19.49
CA ILE A 208 16.13 -12.35 -19.19
C ILE A 208 16.64 -11.92 -20.56
N GLU A 209 16.41 -10.66 -20.93
CA GLU A 209 17.02 -10.11 -22.13
C GLU A 209 18.53 -10.28 -21.92
N PRO A 210 19.25 -10.85 -22.90
CA PRO A 210 20.68 -11.04 -22.74
C PRO A 210 21.31 -9.66 -22.51
N GLU A 211 22.10 -9.57 -21.43
CA GLU A 211 22.89 -8.40 -21.08
C GLU A 211 23.46 -7.76 -22.35
N PHE A 212 23.14 -6.49 -22.56
CA PHE A 212 23.79 -5.69 -23.58
C PHE A 212 25.28 -5.65 -23.24
N LYS A 213 26.08 -6.51 -23.91
CA LYS A 213 27.53 -6.44 -23.86
C LYS A 213 27.94 -5.14 -24.53
N VAL A 214 28.28 -4.15 -23.71
CA VAL A 214 29.02 -2.98 -24.16
C VAL A 214 30.39 -3.48 -24.65
N PRO A 215 30.83 -3.16 -25.87
CA PRO A 215 32.17 -3.51 -26.31
C PRO A 215 33.22 -2.76 -25.48
N ASP A 216 33.98 -3.48 -24.66
CA ASP A 216 35.20 -2.99 -24.05
C ASP A 216 36.21 -2.66 -25.14
N THR A 217 36.29 -1.40 -25.55
CA THR A 217 37.51 -0.89 -26.18
C THR A 217 37.67 0.61 -25.97
N PHE A 218 38.85 0.95 -25.46
CA PHE A 218 39.43 2.29 -25.26
C PHE A 218 38.94 3.09 -24.05
N ILE A 219 39.62 2.89 -22.91
CA ILE A 219 40.37 3.93 -22.20
C ILE A 219 41.49 3.24 -21.40
N ALA A 220 42.70 3.78 -21.51
CA ALA A 220 43.94 3.26 -20.93
C ALA A 220 43.92 3.22 -19.39
N PRO A 221 44.61 2.26 -18.74
CA PRO A 221 44.65 2.16 -17.29
C PRO A 221 45.60 3.21 -16.72
N GLN A 222 45.07 4.24 -16.07
CA GLN A 222 45.84 4.97 -15.07
C GLN A 222 45.96 4.10 -13.81
N GLN A 223 47.20 3.79 -13.48
CA GLN A 223 47.59 3.01 -12.31
C GLN A 223 47.22 3.76 -11.02
N LEU A 224 46.34 3.18 -10.22
CA LEU A 224 46.26 3.45 -8.79
C LEU A 224 46.74 2.22 -8.04
N ILE A 225 47.81 2.44 -7.28
CA ILE A 225 48.56 1.47 -6.48
C ILE A 225 47.63 0.86 -5.41
N PRO A 226 47.45 -0.48 -5.36
CA PRO A 226 46.78 -1.12 -4.25
C PRO A 226 47.75 -1.28 -3.07
N VAL A 227 47.54 -0.54 -1.98
CA VAL A 227 48.17 -0.82 -0.69
C VAL A 227 47.54 -2.11 -0.13
N ARG A 228 48.21 -3.23 -0.38
CA ARG A 228 47.93 -4.53 0.24
C ARG A 228 48.50 -4.53 1.67
N SER A 229 47.65 -4.51 2.69
CA SER A 229 48.00 -5.00 4.02
C SER A 229 47.37 -6.38 4.23
N ARG A 230 48.15 -7.44 3.94
CA ARG A 230 47.87 -8.79 4.43
C ARG A 230 48.44 -8.90 5.86
N PRO A 231 47.73 -9.49 6.84
CA PRO A 231 48.38 -9.98 8.05
C PRO A 231 49.11 -11.30 7.73
N ALA A 232 50.39 -11.36 8.09
CA ALA A 232 51.23 -12.53 7.93
C ALA A 232 50.87 -13.63 8.95
N THR A 233 50.73 -14.86 8.47
CA THR A 233 50.70 -16.07 9.28
C THR A 233 52.15 -16.46 9.57
N VAL A 234 52.59 -16.34 10.83
CA VAL A 234 53.93 -16.75 11.29
C VAL A 234 53.82 -18.06 12.06
N THR A 235 54.43 -19.10 11.52
CA THR A 235 54.74 -20.36 12.22
C THR A 235 56.05 -20.21 13.01
N ARG A 236 55.91 -20.29 14.33
CA ARG A 236 56.78 -20.99 15.30
C ARG A 236 58.29 -20.68 15.27
N ASN A 237 58.72 -19.84 16.20
CA ASN A 237 60.04 -19.96 16.82
C ASN A 237 59.92 -19.92 18.35
N LYS A 238 60.77 -20.73 18.99
CA LYS A 238 60.77 -21.00 20.43
C LYS A 238 61.35 -19.82 21.22
N ASN A 239 60.91 -19.72 22.48
CA ASN A 239 61.52 -19.04 23.63
C ASN A 239 61.01 -17.63 23.99
N LEU A 240 60.79 -17.49 25.31
CA LEU A 240 60.69 -16.30 26.16
C LEU A 240 59.33 -15.59 26.36
N HIS A 241 58.76 -15.94 27.52
CA HIS A 241 58.28 -15.06 28.60
C HIS A 241 57.09 -14.10 28.43
N ASN A 242 56.06 -14.45 29.22
CA ASN A 242 55.20 -13.58 30.05
C ASN A 242 54.23 -12.60 29.36
N GLY A 243 52.98 -13.05 29.22
CA GLY A 243 51.79 -12.20 29.13
C GLY A 243 50.52 -13.04 28.94
N PRO A 244 49.42 -12.82 29.70
CA PRO A 244 48.24 -13.66 29.60
C PRO A 244 47.45 -13.33 28.31
N ALA A 245 47.19 -14.36 27.50
CA ALA A 245 46.38 -14.25 26.30
C ALA A 245 44.89 -14.08 26.65
N ILE A 246 44.27 -13.06 26.06
CA ILE A 246 42.84 -12.75 26.17
C ILE A 246 42.07 -13.77 25.31
N SER A 247 41.35 -14.68 25.97
CA SER A 247 40.44 -15.63 25.32
C SER A 247 39.03 -15.03 25.23
N PRO A 248 38.40 -14.96 24.03
CA PRO A 248 37.13 -14.25 23.83
C PRO A 248 35.89 -15.07 24.19
N PHE A 249 36.03 -16.30 24.69
CA PHE A 249 34.90 -17.12 25.15
C PHE A 249 35.15 -17.64 26.56
N LYS A 250 34.92 -16.79 27.55
CA LYS A 250 34.68 -17.22 28.93
C LYS A 250 33.20 -17.06 29.25
N SER A 251 32.58 -18.17 29.65
CA SER A 251 31.24 -18.22 30.22
C SER A 251 31.17 -17.32 31.46
N VAL A 252 30.42 -16.23 31.37
CA VAL A 252 30.01 -15.48 32.55
C VAL A 252 28.75 -16.17 33.07
N GLN A 253 28.89 -16.91 34.17
CA GLN A 253 27.76 -17.27 35.01
C GLN A 253 27.28 -15.99 35.70
N THR A 254 26.20 -15.39 35.21
CA THR A 254 25.42 -14.42 35.99
C THR A 254 24.40 -15.19 36.84
N PRO A 255 24.27 -14.89 38.14
CA PRO A 255 23.31 -15.56 39.01
C PRO A 255 21.88 -15.21 38.58
N GLU A 256 21.00 -16.21 38.65
CA GLU A 256 19.56 -16.07 38.46
C GLU A 256 19.01 -14.98 39.39
N SER A 257 18.49 -13.91 38.78
CA SER A 257 17.48 -13.08 39.44
C SER A 257 16.30 -12.97 38.50
N THR A 258 15.23 -13.69 38.84
CA THR A 258 13.93 -13.68 38.20
C THR A 258 13.42 -12.24 38.06
N ILE A 259 13.29 -11.76 36.82
CA ILE A 259 12.70 -10.45 36.52
C ILE A 259 11.20 -10.56 36.81
N ASN A 260 10.75 -9.96 37.91
CA ASN A 260 9.34 -9.92 38.29
C ASN A 260 8.74 -8.57 37.85
N PRO A 261 7.87 -8.52 36.82
CA PRO A 261 7.51 -7.28 36.13
C PRO A 261 6.58 -6.33 36.92
N PHE A 262 6.19 -6.68 38.16
CA PHE A 262 5.26 -5.89 38.97
C PHE A 262 5.87 -5.22 40.21
N LYS A 263 7.20 -5.16 40.34
CA LYS A 263 7.84 -4.41 41.44
C LYS A 263 8.44 -3.09 40.94
N GLN A 264 7.66 -2.02 41.07
CA GLN A 264 8.15 -0.64 40.96
C GLN A 264 9.15 -0.37 42.08
N LYS A 265 10.44 -0.23 41.73
CA LYS A 265 11.43 0.40 42.59
C LYS A 265 11.52 1.88 42.22
N ASN A 266 11.01 2.72 43.12
CA ASN A 266 11.19 4.17 43.08
C ASN A 266 12.65 4.52 43.33
N SER A 267 13.40 4.89 42.30
CA SER A 267 14.66 5.63 42.45
C SER A 267 14.74 6.74 41.41
N LYS A 268 14.54 7.97 41.89
CA LYS A 268 14.84 9.20 41.16
C LYS A 268 16.33 9.26 40.85
N THR A 269 16.68 9.47 39.59
CA THR A 269 17.84 10.25 39.12
C THR A 269 17.73 10.37 37.60
N SER A 270 16.99 11.39 37.16
CA SER A 270 16.97 11.83 35.77
C SER A 270 18.22 12.67 35.53
N THR A 271 19.22 12.10 34.86
CA THR A 271 20.25 12.88 34.17
C THR A 271 19.93 12.81 32.68
N ALA A 272 19.31 13.89 32.19
CA ALA A 272 19.09 14.12 30.77
C ALA A 272 20.46 14.17 30.06
N ILE A 273 20.65 13.30 29.08
CA ILE A 273 21.79 13.36 28.15
C ILE A 273 21.46 14.46 27.16
N ASN A 274 22.15 15.60 27.26
CA ASN A 274 22.02 16.71 26.31
C ASN A 274 23.05 16.50 25.18
N PRO A 275 22.64 16.22 23.93
CA PRO A 275 23.58 15.80 22.88
C PRO A 275 24.27 16.95 22.13
N PHE A 276 24.09 18.20 22.54
CA PHE A 276 24.72 19.36 21.91
C PHE A 276 25.50 20.20 22.92
N GLN A 277 26.80 20.39 22.68
CA GLN A 277 27.64 21.30 23.47
C GLN A 277 27.29 22.76 23.16
N PRO A 278 27.22 23.66 24.15
CA PRO A 278 27.01 25.07 23.91
C PRO A 278 28.27 25.72 23.32
N ASN A 279 28.13 26.34 22.15
CA ASN A 279 29.15 27.20 21.55
C ASN A 279 29.45 28.39 22.48
N THR A 280 30.65 28.41 23.07
CA THR A 280 31.22 29.58 23.73
C THR A 280 31.50 30.67 22.69
N TYR A 281 30.65 31.69 22.66
CA TYR A 281 30.97 32.96 22.00
C TYR A 281 32.01 33.72 22.83
N THR A 282 33.20 33.87 22.26
CA THR A 282 34.20 34.84 22.73
C THR A 282 33.65 36.26 22.62
N THR A 283 33.42 36.89 23.76
CA THR A 283 33.17 38.34 23.90
C THR A 283 34.49 39.07 23.69
N ARG A 284 34.63 39.79 22.57
CA ARG A 284 35.70 40.78 22.41
C ARG A 284 35.18 42.13 22.91
N ARG A 285 35.76 42.59 24.03
CA ARG A 285 35.68 43.99 24.48
C ARG A 285 36.26 44.89 23.39
N SER A 286 35.52 45.92 23.01
CA SER A 286 36.09 47.16 22.49
C SER A 286 35.70 48.29 23.44
N LYS A 287 36.72 48.84 24.09
CA LYS A 287 36.72 50.18 24.68
C LYS A 287 37.01 51.16 23.55
N GLU A 288 36.15 52.15 23.40
CA GLU A 288 36.38 53.60 23.26
C GLU A 288 35.10 54.24 22.70
#